data_AF-A0A935JHL8-F1
#
_entry.id   AF-A0A935JHL8-F1
#
_cell.length_a   1.000
_cell.length_b   1.000
_cell.length_c   1.000
_cell.angle_alpha   90.00
_cell.angle_beta   90.00
_cell.angle_gamma   90.00
#
_symmetry.space_group_name_H-M   'P 1'
#
loop_
_entity.id
_entity.type
_entity.pdbx_description
1 polymer ?
#
loop_
_entity_poly.entity_id
_entity_poly.type
_entity_poly.pdbx_seq_one_letter_code
_entity_poly.pdbx_strand_id
1 'polypeptide(L)'
;MISTDGCNRSSPTLFAWSRACKRPEETLALGSGSCRDSAWLLVQVLRHLGLAARFVSGYLIQLVPDVKSLDGPSGTDIDFTDLHAWCEVFLPGAGWIGLDPTSGLFAGEGHIPVACSPQPSSASPITGTTEECECVFEHSMKIERVWEAPRVTKPYSDEQWSSIETLGHRIDDDLVSGDVRLTMGGEPTFVAIDDPDGAEWSTAAMGPTKRIRAADLFHRLRKEYAPHGLTHFGQGKWYPGEQLPRWSLNCLWRRDGQPVWKNPALYADENRDDGADAQLAGRFLRQLAERLGIDLKYVFPAYEDAFYYLWREHRLPVNVDPFDARLDDPLERSAWPRSSGRGWTG
;
A
#
# COMPACT_ATOMS: atom_id res chain seq x y z
N MET A 1 -35.96 -9.11 18.02
CA MET A 1 -34.92 -8.34 18.71
C MET A 1 -35.43 -8.14 20.13
N ILE A 2 -34.81 -8.79 21.12
CA ILE A 2 -35.23 -8.68 22.54
C ILE A 2 -34.67 -7.35 23.04
N SER A 3 -35.51 -6.48 23.61
CA SER A 3 -35.08 -5.19 24.14
C SER A 3 -34.36 -5.39 25.47
N THR A 4 -33.14 -4.88 25.59
CA THR A 4 -32.36 -4.91 26.83
C THR A 4 -32.70 -3.68 27.66
N ASP A 5 -33.30 -3.88 28.84
CA ASP A 5 -33.42 -2.80 29.82
C ASP A 5 -32.02 -2.54 30.40
N GLY A 6 -31.42 -1.41 30.01
CA GLY A 6 -30.17 -0.96 30.60
C GLY A 6 -30.32 -0.82 32.11
N CYS A 7 -29.30 -1.27 32.85
CA CYS A 7 -29.21 -1.18 34.30
C CYS A 7 -28.94 0.26 34.75
N ASN A 8 -29.72 1.22 34.26
CA ASN A 8 -29.57 2.64 34.57
C ASN A 8 -30.94 3.28 34.84
N ARG A 9 -31.48 3.02 36.03
CA ARG A 9 -32.57 3.83 36.59
C ARG A 9 -32.13 4.38 37.94
N SER A 10 -31.91 5.68 37.96
CA SER A 10 -31.89 6.52 39.17
C SER A 10 -33.28 6.47 39.84
N SER A 11 -33.48 5.53 40.75
CA SER A 11 -34.59 5.52 41.70
C SER A 11 -34.04 5.15 43.08
N PRO A 12 -34.46 5.83 44.17
CA PRO A 12 -33.90 5.64 45.51
C PRO A 12 -34.34 4.34 46.19
N THR A 13 -34.88 3.38 45.44
CA THR A 13 -35.17 2.04 45.89
C THR A 13 -33.95 1.16 45.66
N LEU A 14 -33.28 0.80 46.75
CA LEU A 14 -32.43 -0.38 46.96
C LEU A 14 -31.94 -1.08 45.69
N PHE A 15 -30.63 -1.03 45.47
CA PHE A 15 -29.88 -1.95 44.60
C PHE A 15 -30.55 -3.33 44.58
N ALA A 16 -31.20 -3.66 43.47
CA ALA A 16 -31.87 -4.95 43.29
C ALA A 16 -30.82 -6.03 43.01
N TRP A 17 -30.05 -6.39 44.02
CA TRP A 17 -29.33 -7.65 44.03
C TRP A 17 -30.37 -8.77 44.12
N SER A 18 -30.49 -9.52 43.02
CA SER A 18 -31.20 -10.80 42.86
C SER A 18 -32.72 -10.77 42.61
N ARG A 19 -33.07 -10.56 41.34
CA ARG A 19 -34.01 -11.51 40.72
C ARG A 19 -33.16 -12.62 40.10
N ALA A 20 -33.49 -13.88 40.41
CA ALA A 20 -32.90 -15.01 39.70
C ALA A 20 -33.11 -14.83 38.19
N CYS A 21 -32.18 -15.36 37.39
CA CYS A 21 -32.30 -15.31 35.93
C CYS A 21 -33.68 -15.87 35.52
N LYS A 22 -34.38 -15.14 34.66
CA LYS A 22 -35.70 -15.54 34.16
C LYS A 22 -35.60 -16.86 33.42
N ARG A 23 -36.71 -17.61 33.39
CA ARG A 23 -36.78 -18.80 32.54
C ARG A 23 -36.74 -18.39 31.06
N PRO A 24 -36.12 -19.18 30.17
CA PRO A 24 -36.05 -18.87 28.74
C PRO A 24 -37.42 -18.52 28.12
N GLU A 25 -38.47 -19.23 28.52
CA GLU A 25 -39.84 -19.02 28.04
C GLU A 25 -40.38 -17.64 28.45
N GLU A 26 -40.03 -17.18 29.65
CA GLU A 26 -40.42 -15.87 30.16
C GLU A 26 -39.68 -14.76 29.41
N THR A 27 -38.39 -14.92 29.16
CA THR A 27 -37.59 -13.97 28.37
C THR A 27 -38.11 -13.84 26.94
N LEU A 28 -38.48 -14.97 26.31
CA LEU A 28 -39.08 -14.98 24.97
C LEU A 28 -40.47 -14.33 24.96
N ALA A 29 -41.33 -14.66 25.92
CA ALA A 29 -42.69 -14.10 25.99
C ALA A 29 -42.70 -12.59 26.24
N LEU A 30 -41.79 -12.10 27.09
CA LEU A 30 -41.65 -10.67 27.38
C LEU A 30 -40.99 -9.89 26.24
N GLY A 31 -40.13 -10.55 25.46
CA GLY A 31 -39.29 -9.85 24.48
C GLY A 31 -38.31 -8.87 25.12
N SER A 32 -38.07 -8.97 26.44
CA SER A 32 -37.13 -8.13 27.18
C SER A 32 -36.47 -8.86 28.35
N GLY A 33 -35.23 -8.47 28.66
CA GLY A 33 -34.44 -9.11 29.70
C GLY A 33 -33.13 -8.37 30.02
N SER A 34 -32.52 -8.74 31.13
CA SER A 34 -31.15 -8.35 31.47
C SER A 34 -30.13 -9.13 30.62
N CYS A 35 -28.86 -8.74 30.67
CA CYS A 35 -27.76 -9.50 30.04
C CYS A 35 -27.74 -10.96 30.50
N ARG A 36 -28.04 -11.23 31.78
CA ARG A 36 -28.13 -12.57 32.35
C ARG A 36 -29.25 -13.39 31.71
N ASP A 37 -30.42 -12.78 31.50
CA ASP A 37 -31.59 -13.44 30.91
C ASP A 37 -31.34 -13.82 29.44
N SER A 38 -30.76 -12.89 28.68
CA SER A 38 -30.40 -13.11 27.27
C SER A 38 -29.29 -14.15 27.12
N ALA A 39 -28.25 -14.09 27.96
CA ALA A 39 -27.18 -15.08 27.98
C ALA A 39 -27.71 -16.48 28.30
N TRP A 40 -28.58 -16.60 29.30
CA TRP A 40 -29.16 -17.88 29.68
C TRP A 40 -30.09 -18.47 28.61
N LEU A 41 -30.92 -17.61 28.00
CA LEU A 41 -31.74 -18.01 26.85
C LEU A 41 -30.85 -18.58 25.73
N LEU A 42 -29.77 -17.90 25.37
CA LEU A 42 -28.86 -18.37 24.31
C LEU A 42 -28.17 -19.70 24.68
N VAL A 43 -27.73 -19.87 25.92
CA VAL A 43 -27.18 -21.15 26.42
C VAL A 43 -28.19 -22.28 26.21
N GLN A 44 -29.46 -22.05 26.55
CA GLN A 44 -30.51 -23.06 26.43
C GLN A 44 -30.86 -23.37 24.98
N VAL A 45 -30.91 -22.37 24.11
CA VAL A 45 -31.12 -22.56 22.67
C VAL A 45 -30.02 -23.44 22.07
N LEU A 46 -28.75 -23.13 22.36
CA LEU A 46 -27.62 -23.90 21.82
C LEU A 46 -27.59 -25.34 22.34
N ARG A 47 -27.94 -25.56 23.62
CA ARG A 47 -28.09 -26.91 24.17
C ARG A 47 -29.20 -27.71 23.50
N HIS A 48 -30.33 -27.08 23.15
CA HIS A 48 -31.39 -27.73 22.39
C HIS A 48 -30.96 -28.10 20.96
N LEU A 49 -30.01 -27.37 20.40
CA LEU A 49 -29.38 -27.69 19.10
C LEU A 49 -28.26 -28.75 19.21
N GLY A 50 -28.05 -29.33 20.39
CA GLY A 50 -27.03 -30.36 20.63
C GLY A 50 -25.62 -29.81 20.83
N LEU A 51 -25.47 -28.49 21.03
CA LEU A 51 -24.18 -27.85 21.27
C LEU A 51 -23.91 -27.72 22.77
N ALA A 52 -22.68 -28.02 23.18
CA ALA A 52 -22.24 -27.78 24.55
C ALA A 52 -22.09 -26.26 24.78
N ALA A 53 -22.95 -25.69 25.62
CA ALA A 53 -22.92 -24.28 25.97
C ALA A 53 -22.89 -24.06 27.49
N ARG A 54 -22.26 -22.98 27.95
CA ARG A 54 -22.13 -22.60 29.36
C ARG A 54 -22.40 -21.10 29.57
N PHE A 55 -22.88 -20.78 30.77
CA PHE A 55 -23.13 -19.42 31.21
C PHE A 55 -21.84 -18.81 31.77
N VAL A 56 -21.52 -17.59 31.37
CA VAL A 56 -20.35 -16.87 31.86
C VAL A 56 -20.78 -15.58 32.54
N SER A 57 -20.25 -15.34 33.73
CA SER A 57 -20.39 -14.09 34.47
C SER A 57 -19.01 -13.46 34.62
N GLY A 58 -18.91 -12.16 34.40
CA GLY A 58 -17.64 -11.46 34.46
C GLY A 58 -17.80 -9.95 34.36
N TYR A 59 -16.73 -9.28 33.94
CA TYR A 59 -16.75 -7.86 33.65
C TYR A 59 -16.77 -7.63 32.15
N LEU A 60 -17.49 -6.60 31.72
CA LEU A 60 -17.36 -6.04 30.40
C LEU A 60 -16.67 -4.68 30.52
N ILE A 61 -15.57 -4.54 29.81
CA ILE A 61 -14.87 -3.27 29.60
C ILE A 61 -15.25 -2.78 28.21
N GLN A 62 -15.83 -1.59 28.13
CA GLN A 62 -16.01 -0.90 26.86
C GLN A 62 -15.30 0.45 26.92
N LEU A 63 -14.36 0.61 25.99
CA LEU A 63 -13.64 1.86 25.81
C LEU A 63 -14.34 2.67 24.71
N VAL A 64 -14.30 3.99 24.85
CA VAL A 64 -14.75 4.91 23.80
C VAL A 64 -13.93 4.63 22.54
N PRO A 65 -14.58 4.28 21.42
CA PRO A 65 -13.89 4.09 20.15
C PRO A 65 -13.36 5.43 19.63
N ASP A 66 -12.18 5.44 19.02
CA ASP A 66 -11.59 6.68 18.51
C ASP A 66 -12.38 7.25 17.32
N VAL A 67 -13.04 6.38 16.55
CA VAL A 67 -13.84 6.74 15.38
C VAL A 67 -15.26 6.24 15.62
N LYS A 68 -16.24 7.13 15.44
CA LYS A 68 -17.64 6.75 15.46
C LYS A 68 -17.93 5.86 14.25
N SER A 69 -18.60 4.74 14.48
CA SER A 69 -19.02 3.85 13.41
C SER A 69 -19.92 4.59 12.43
N LEU A 70 -19.68 4.44 11.13
CA LEU A 70 -20.51 5.03 10.07
C LEU A 70 -21.79 4.21 9.83
N ASP A 71 -21.70 2.89 9.94
CA ASP A 71 -22.76 1.95 9.53
C ASP A 71 -23.16 0.94 10.63
N GLY A 72 -22.77 1.18 11.89
CA GLY A 72 -23.07 0.29 13.03
C GLY A 72 -23.45 1.06 14.29
N PRO A 73 -23.86 0.36 15.38
CA PRO A 73 -24.17 1.01 16.64
C PRO A 73 -22.95 1.80 17.11
N SER A 74 -23.16 3.10 17.36
CA SER A 74 -22.18 3.94 18.03
C SER A 74 -21.82 3.25 19.35
N GLY A 75 -20.54 2.97 19.55
CA GLY A 75 -20.06 2.43 20.83
C GLY A 75 -20.36 3.39 21.99
N THR A 76 -19.83 3.06 23.16
CA THR A 76 -20.00 3.91 24.34
C THR A 76 -19.38 5.31 24.18
N ASP A 77 -20.02 6.32 24.77
CA ASP A 77 -19.52 7.70 24.84
C ASP A 77 -18.51 7.91 25.98
N ILE A 78 -18.44 6.98 26.93
CA ILE A 78 -17.49 7.00 28.05
C ILE A 78 -16.79 5.65 28.19
N ASP A 79 -15.55 5.66 28.69
CA ASP A 79 -14.90 4.43 29.14
C ASP A 79 -15.64 3.94 30.38
N PHE A 80 -16.18 2.72 30.33
CA PHE A 80 -16.87 2.16 31.48
C PHE A 80 -16.62 0.67 31.65
N THR A 81 -16.93 0.20 32.86
CA THR A 81 -16.99 -1.22 33.16
C THR A 81 -18.18 -1.52 34.04
N ASP A 82 -18.78 -2.66 33.77
CA ASP A 82 -19.87 -3.19 34.55
C ASP A 82 -19.79 -4.71 34.64
N LEU A 83 -20.52 -5.27 35.60
CA LEU A 83 -20.80 -6.69 35.65
C LEU A 83 -21.64 -7.09 34.44
N HIS A 84 -21.21 -8.14 33.76
CA HIS A 84 -21.85 -8.61 32.55
C HIS A 84 -21.95 -10.13 32.50
N ALA A 85 -22.84 -10.62 31.65
CA ALA A 85 -23.02 -12.05 31.42
C ALA A 85 -23.20 -12.35 29.93
N TRP A 86 -22.61 -13.45 29.48
CA TRP A 86 -22.67 -13.93 28.10
C TRP A 86 -22.71 -15.46 28.03
N CYS A 87 -22.92 -15.99 26.83
CA CYS A 87 -22.93 -17.42 26.55
C CYS A 87 -21.58 -17.83 25.96
N GLU A 88 -21.03 -18.98 26.35
CA GLU A 88 -19.94 -19.62 25.60
C GLU A 88 -20.40 -20.95 25.03
N VAL A 89 -20.01 -21.23 23.78
CA VAL A 89 -20.31 -22.48 23.08
C VAL A 89 -19.01 -23.20 22.71
N PHE A 90 -18.95 -24.51 22.94
CA PHE A 90 -17.80 -25.31 22.56
C PHE A 90 -17.93 -25.78 21.10
N LEU A 91 -16.97 -25.39 20.28
CA LEU A 91 -16.86 -25.80 18.88
C LEU A 91 -15.62 -26.70 18.71
N PRO A 92 -15.75 -27.91 18.12
CA PRO A 92 -14.62 -28.77 17.85
C PRO A 92 -13.52 -28.04 17.06
N GLY A 93 -12.29 -28.09 17.56
CA GLY A 93 -11.13 -27.40 16.97
C GLY A 93 -10.96 -25.94 17.39
N ALA A 94 -12.04 -25.18 17.61
CA ALA A 94 -11.96 -23.76 17.99
C ALA A 94 -12.05 -23.53 19.52
N GLY A 95 -12.51 -24.52 20.29
CA GLY A 95 -12.64 -24.42 21.74
C GLY A 95 -13.91 -23.67 22.17
N TRP A 96 -13.87 -23.00 23.31
CA TRP A 96 -15.00 -22.20 23.82
C TRP A 96 -15.03 -20.83 23.14
N ILE A 97 -16.13 -20.53 22.45
CA ILE A 97 -16.37 -19.26 21.77
C ILE A 97 -17.45 -18.48 22.51
N GLY A 98 -17.14 -17.25 22.92
CA GLY A 98 -18.07 -16.36 23.61
C GLY A 98 -18.98 -15.60 22.65
N LEU A 99 -20.27 -15.60 22.98
CA LEU A 99 -21.37 -14.95 22.27
C LEU A 99 -22.12 -14.06 23.26
N ASP A 100 -22.15 -12.77 22.98
CA ASP A 100 -22.86 -11.78 23.79
C ASP A 100 -24.18 -11.39 23.13
N PRO A 101 -25.31 -12.01 23.52
CA PRO A 101 -26.62 -11.73 22.93
C PRO A 101 -27.17 -10.34 23.30
N THR A 102 -26.52 -9.64 24.25
CA THR A 102 -26.91 -8.28 24.67
C THR A 102 -26.43 -7.25 23.65
N SER A 103 -25.16 -7.36 23.24
CA SER A 103 -24.54 -6.47 22.26
C SER A 103 -24.66 -6.98 20.82
N GLY A 104 -24.96 -8.27 20.63
CA GLY A 104 -24.95 -8.92 19.32
C GLY A 104 -23.53 -9.19 18.78
N LEU A 105 -22.52 -9.16 19.66
CA LEU A 105 -21.11 -9.32 19.32
C LEU A 105 -20.54 -10.65 19.84
N PHE A 106 -19.40 -11.04 19.29
CA PHE A 106 -18.56 -12.05 19.93
C PHE A 106 -17.93 -11.46 21.19
N ALA A 107 -17.68 -12.31 22.20
CA ALA A 107 -16.89 -11.91 23.35
C ALA A 107 -15.45 -11.62 22.89
N GLY A 108 -14.96 -10.43 23.20
CA GLY A 108 -13.64 -9.95 22.80
C GLY A 108 -12.75 -9.60 24.00
N GLU A 109 -11.73 -8.77 23.78
CA GLU A 109 -10.79 -8.36 24.83
C GLU A 109 -11.44 -7.68 26.05
N GLY A 110 -12.61 -7.06 25.86
CA GLY A 110 -13.35 -6.40 26.93
C GLY A 110 -14.11 -7.37 27.85
N HIS A 111 -14.32 -8.62 27.44
CA HIS A 111 -15.07 -9.61 28.21
C HIS A 111 -14.11 -10.39 29.11
N ILE A 112 -14.04 -10.01 30.38
CA ILE A 112 -13.16 -10.65 31.37
C ILE A 112 -13.96 -11.70 32.16
N PRO A 113 -13.81 -13.01 31.89
CA PRO A 113 -14.57 -14.04 32.57
C PRO A 113 -14.11 -14.16 34.04
N VAL A 114 -15.07 -14.14 34.96
CA VAL A 114 -14.84 -14.39 36.40
C VAL A 114 -15.30 -15.79 36.79
N ALA A 115 -16.46 -16.21 36.29
CA ALA A 115 -17.03 -17.53 36.55
C ALA A 115 -17.73 -18.09 35.32
N CYS A 116 -17.41 -19.34 34.96
CA CYS A 116 -18.09 -20.09 33.90
C CYS A 116 -18.80 -21.30 34.52
N SER A 117 -20.09 -21.47 34.26
CA SER A 117 -20.89 -22.52 34.90
C SER A 117 -21.97 -23.08 33.97
N PRO A 118 -22.43 -24.33 34.20
CA PRO A 118 -23.52 -24.89 33.43
C PRO A 118 -24.89 -24.26 33.79
N GLN A 119 -25.01 -23.61 34.95
CA GLN A 119 -26.25 -23.00 35.45
C GLN A 119 -25.96 -21.63 36.08
N PRO A 120 -26.76 -20.57 35.79
CA PRO A 120 -26.50 -19.22 36.28
C PRO A 120 -26.42 -19.11 37.81
N SER A 121 -27.15 -19.96 38.53
CA SER A 121 -27.16 -20.01 40.00
C SER A 121 -25.77 -20.31 40.58
N SER A 122 -24.97 -21.13 39.92
CA SER A 122 -23.61 -21.48 40.33
C SER A 122 -22.58 -20.38 40.05
N ALA A 123 -22.95 -19.36 39.26
CA ALA A 123 -22.13 -18.17 39.00
C ALA A 123 -22.63 -16.94 39.79
N SER A 124 -23.58 -17.12 40.72
CA SER A 124 -24.04 -16.03 41.58
C SER A 124 -22.93 -15.65 42.57
N PRO A 125 -22.52 -14.37 42.64
CA PRO A 125 -21.43 -13.95 43.51
C PRO A 125 -21.79 -14.02 45.00
N ILE A 126 -23.09 -13.90 45.32
CA ILE A 126 -23.63 -14.03 46.67
C ILE A 126 -24.85 -14.94 46.59
N THR A 127 -24.99 -15.86 47.55
CA THR A 127 -26.18 -16.70 47.74
C THR A 127 -26.61 -16.62 49.20
N GLY A 128 -27.92 -16.59 49.44
CA GLY A 128 -28.47 -16.45 50.79
C GLY A 128 -29.92 -15.98 50.79
N THR A 129 -30.41 -15.66 51.97
CA THR A 129 -31.71 -15.04 52.21
C THR A 129 -31.53 -13.54 52.44
N THR A 130 -32.52 -12.73 52.07
CA THR A 130 -32.53 -11.29 52.33
C THR A 130 -33.37 -10.98 53.56
N GLU A 131 -32.82 -10.20 54.49
CA GLU A 131 -33.56 -9.54 55.56
C GLU A 131 -33.45 -8.01 55.42
N GLU A 132 -34.15 -7.26 56.26
CA GLU A 132 -34.08 -5.79 56.23
C GLU A 132 -32.66 -5.33 56.58
N CYS A 133 -32.07 -4.54 55.67
CA CYS A 133 -30.65 -4.23 55.73
C CYS A 133 -30.40 -3.00 56.62
N GLU A 134 -29.75 -3.20 57.76
CA GLU A 134 -29.38 -2.12 58.69
C GLU A 134 -28.05 -1.41 58.33
N CYS A 135 -27.35 -1.89 57.30
CA CYS A 135 -26.08 -1.31 56.83
C CYS A 135 -26.17 -0.88 55.36
N VAL A 136 -25.35 0.11 54.98
CA VAL A 136 -25.21 0.53 53.58
C VAL A 136 -24.03 -0.22 52.96
N PHE A 137 -24.28 -0.92 51.85
CA PHE A 137 -23.24 -1.52 51.03
C PHE A 137 -22.86 -0.57 49.89
N GLU A 138 -21.55 -0.39 49.68
CA GLU A 138 -21.00 0.40 48.59
C GLU A 138 -20.15 -0.47 47.67
N HIS A 139 -20.22 -0.19 46.36
CA HIS A 139 -19.39 -0.82 45.35
C HIS A 139 -18.91 0.24 44.35
N SER A 140 -17.65 0.14 43.92
CA SER A 140 -17.05 1.03 42.93
C SER A 140 -16.25 0.21 41.92
N MET A 141 -16.43 0.54 40.65
CA MET A 141 -15.55 0.09 39.56
C MET A 141 -14.95 1.32 38.87
N LYS A 142 -13.65 1.28 38.57
CA LYS A 142 -12.95 2.34 37.84
C LYS A 142 -12.03 1.71 36.80
N ILE A 143 -12.00 2.30 35.61
CA ILE A 143 -11.02 2.00 34.57
C ILE A 143 -10.19 3.24 34.28
N GLU A 144 -8.91 3.01 33.99
CA GLU A 144 -7.97 4.05 33.61
C GLU A 144 -7.06 3.53 32.49
N ARG A 145 -6.86 4.35 31.45
CA ARG A 145 -5.92 4.03 30.37
C ARG A 145 -4.50 4.33 30.85
N VAL A 146 -3.70 3.30 31.10
CA VAL A 146 -2.32 3.45 31.61
C VAL A 146 -1.34 3.91 30.54
N TRP A 147 -1.57 3.52 29.28
CA TRP A 147 -0.77 3.93 28.14
C TRP A 147 -1.63 4.01 26.88
N GLU A 148 -1.64 5.17 26.24
CA GLU A 148 -2.31 5.39 24.96
C GLU A 148 -1.24 5.83 23.94
N ALA A 149 -0.76 4.88 23.14
CA ALA A 149 0.15 5.20 22.04
C ALA A 149 -0.47 6.24 21.10
N PRO A 150 0.29 7.17 20.51
CA PRO A 150 -0.23 8.13 19.54
C PRO A 150 -0.98 7.40 18.42
N ARG A 151 -2.28 7.65 18.30
CA ARG A 151 -3.12 7.00 17.30
C ARG A 151 -3.35 7.96 16.15
N VAL A 152 -3.21 7.47 14.92
CA VAL A 152 -3.53 8.21 13.68
C VAL A 152 -5.01 8.67 13.60
N THR A 153 -5.85 8.19 14.52
CA THR A 153 -7.29 8.48 14.61
C THR A 153 -7.63 9.71 15.45
N LYS A 154 -6.68 10.28 16.21
CA LYS A 154 -6.88 11.53 16.97
C LYS A 154 -5.91 12.60 16.48
N PRO A 155 -6.33 13.88 16.42
CA PRO A 155 -5.39 14.97 16.17
C PRO A 155 -4.37 15.04 17.32
N TYR A 156 -3.16 15.52 17.01
CA TYR A 156 -2.17 15.85 18.03
C TYR A 156 -2.74 16.89 19.01
N SER A 157 -2.38 16.79 20.29
CA SER A 157 -2.69 17.85 21.23
C SER A 157 -1.95 19.15 20.84
N ASP A 158 -2.46 20.30 21.28
CA ASP A 158 -1.82 21.59 21.04
C ASP A 158 -0.36 21.61 21.55
N GLU A 159 -0.10 20.93 22.67
CA GLU A 159 1.24 20.79 23.25
C GLU A 159 2.17 19.92 22.35
N GLN A 160 1.66 18.81 21.83
CA GLN A 160 2.39 17.96 20.89
C GLN A 160 2.69 18.72 19.59
N TRP A 161 1.70 19.46 19.09
CA TRP A 161 1.87 20.28 17.89
C TRP A 161 2.93 21.36 18.08
N SER A 162 2.86 22.11 19.18
CA SER A 162 3.85 23.12 19.53
C SER A 162 5.27 22.55 19.67
N SER A 163 5.39 21.33 20.22
CA SER A 163 6.67 20.63 20.33
C SER A 163 7.24 20.24 18.95
N ILE A 164 6.37 19.80 18.04
CA ILE A 164 6.75 19.47 16.65
C ILE A 164 7.22 20.73 15.92
N GLU A 165 6.49 21.84 16.01
CA GLU A 165 6.86 23.11 15.38
C GLU A 165 8.18 23.64 15.93
N THR A 166 8.36 23.60 17.25
CA THR A 166 9.61 24.01 17.91
C THR A 166 10.79 23.19 17.41
N LEU A 167 10.62 21.87 17.27
CA LEU A 167 11.63 20.98 16.71
C LEU A 167 11.90 21.31 15.24
N GLY A 168 10.86 21.58 14.45
CA GLY A 168 10.95 21.97 13.04
C GLY A 168 11.81 23.22 12.87
N HIS A 169 11.51 24.29 13.63
CA HIS A 169 12.29 25.52 13.60
C HIS A 169 13.76 25.30 13.96
N ARG A 170 14.05 24.46 14.96
CA ARG A 170 15.43 24.13 15.32
C ARG A 170 16.16 23.38 14.19
N ILE A 171 15.47 22.44 13.54
CA ILE A 171 16.04 21.70 12.39
C ILE A 171 16.30 22.67 11.23
N ASP A 172 15.38 23.59 10.95
CA ASP A 172 15.56 24.60 9.91
C ASP A 172 16.81 25.47 10.19
N ASP A 173 16.99 25.93 11.43
CA ASP A 173 18.17 26.68 11.86
C ASP A 173 19.46 25.86 11.66
N ASP A 174 19.44 24.58 12.05
CA ASP A 174 20.58 23.67 11.88
C ASP A 174 20.92 23.47 10.40
N LEU A 175 19.91 23.27 9.54
CA LEU A 175 20.08 23.11 8.09
C LEU A 175 20.67 24.36 7.44
N VAL A 176 20.20 25.55 7.83
CA VAL A 176 20.75 26.83 7.35
C VAL A 176 22.20 26.99 7.80
N SER A 177 22.50 26.70 9.07
CA SER A 177 23.86 26.80 9.61
C SER A 177 24.85 25.85 8.92
N GLY A 178 24.36 24.69 8.48
CA GLY A 178 25.13 23.67 7.76
C GLY A 178 25.25 23.91 6.25
N ASP A 179 24.70 25.01 5.72
CA ASP A 179 24.54 25.27 4.27
C ASP A 179 23.91 24.08 3.53
N VAL A 180 22.97 23.40 4.20
CA VAL A 180 22.24 22.27 3.62
C VAL A 180 21.17 22.81 2.70
N ARG A 181 21.44 22.74 1.40
CA ARG A 181 20.53 23.23 0.36
C ARG A 181 19.67 22.09 -0.17
N LEU A 182 18.39 22.39 -0.35
CA LEU A 182 17.46 21.48 -1.01
C LEU A 182 17.90 21.29 -2.47
N THR A 183 18.31 20.08 -2.85
CA THR A 183 18.46 19.70 -4.25
C THR A 183 17.18 18.99 -4.69
N MET A 184 16.42 19.61 -5.58
CA MET A 184 15.19 19.02 -6.11
C MET A 184 15.53 17.90 -7.12
N GLY A 185 15.47 16.64 -6.66
CA GLY A 185 15.50 15.43 -7.50
C GLY A 185 16.87 15.00 -8.04
N GLY A 186 17.09 13.68 -8.14
CA GLY A 186 18.37 13.09 -8.54
C GLY A 186 18.75 13.27 -10.02
N GLU A 187 17.79 13.64 -10.89
CA GLU A 187 18.01 13.92 -12.31
C GLU A 187 17.02 15.02 -12.77
N PRO A 188 17.48 16.22 -13.17
CA PRO A 188 16.59 17.26 -13.68
C PRO A 188 15.93 16.80 -14.99
N THR A 189 14.60 16.96 -15.08
CA THR A 189 13.82 16.58 -16.27
C THR A 189 13.52 17.81 -17.11
N PHE A 190 13.81 17.73 -18.41
CA PHE A 190 13.44 18.77 -19.37
C PHE A 190 11.97 18.61 -19.78
N VAL A 191 11.20 19.70 -19.68
CA VAL A 191 9.82 19.81 -20.17
C VAL A 191 9.77 21.03 -21.11
N ALA A 192 9.21 20.87 -22.30
CA ALA A 192 9.13 21.96 -23.27
C ALA A 192 8.09 23.01 -22.85
N ILE A 193 8.42 24.30 -22.99
CA ILE A 193 7.47 25.39 -22.69
C ILE A 193 6.32 25.48 -23.69
N ASP A 194 6.55 25.04 -24.93
CA ASP A 194 5.57 25.13 -26.02
C ASP A 194 4.44 24.09 -25.88
N ASP A 195 4.70 22.97 -25.20
CA ASP A 195 3.74 21.88 -24.96
C ASP A 195 4.10 21.13 -23.66
N PRO A 196 3.90 21.74 -22.49
CA PRO A 196 4.33 21.15 -21.22
C PRO A 196 3.53 19.92 -20.81
N ASP A 197 2.28 19.81 -21.26
CA ASP A 197 1.37 18.70 -20.96
C ASP A 197 1.42 17.57 -22.01
N GLY A 198 2.29 17.73 -23.02
CA GLY A 198 2.46 16.76 -24.10
C GLY A 198 2.77 15.35 -23.60
N ALA A 199 2.21 14.34 -24.29
CA ALA A 199 2.40 12.94 -23.90
C ALA A 199 3.87 12.54 -23.79
N GLU A 200 4.76 13.11 -24.61
CA GLU A 200 6.20 12.82 -24.60
C GLU A 200 6.94 13.31 -23.34
N TRP A 201 6.33 14.21 -22.55
CA TRP A 201 6.87 14.72 -21.29
C TRP A 201 6.23 14.07 -20.06
N SER A 202 5.04 13.47 -20.22
CA SER A 202 4.27 12.88 -19.11
C SER A 202 4.30 11.36 -19.10
N THR A 203 3.93 10.72 -20.21
CA THR A 203 3.56 9.29 -20.22
C THR A 203 4.28 8.49 -21.31
N ALA A 204 4.43 9.05 -22.51
CA ALA A 204 5.08 8.39 -23.62
C ALA A 204 6.60 8.37 -23.45
N ALA A 205 7.21 7.21 -23.74
CA ALA A 205 8.66 7.04 -23.69
C ALA A 205 9.37 8.01 -24.65
N MET A 206 8.79 8.18 -25.83
CA MET A 206 9.28 8.98 -26.95
C MET A 206 8.15 9.76 -27.61
N GLY A 207 8.52 10.88 -28.23
CA GLY A 207 7.63 11.64 -29.09
C GLY A 207 8.43 12.31 -30.22
N PRO A 208 7.75 13.06 -31.09
CA PRO A 208 8.34 13.62 -32.30
C PRO A 208 9.43 14.66 -32.00
N THR A 209 9.40 15.32 -30.84
CA THR A 209 10.32 16.42 -30.54
C THR A 209 11.35 16.08 -29.48
N LYS A 210 11.06 15.12 -28.58
CA LYS A 210 11.90 14.78 -27.44
C LYS A 210 13.38 14.56 -27.77
N ARG A 211 13.69 13.76 -28.80
CA ARG A 211 15.07 13.46 -29.22
C ARG A 211 15.80 14.69 -29.76
N ILE A 212 15.10 15.50 -30.55
CA ILE A 212 15.63 16.72 -31.18
C ILE A 212 15.94 17.77 -30.10
N ARG A 213 14.99 17.98 -29.16
CA ARG A 213 15.17 18.91 -28.04
C ARG A 213 16.29 18.46 -27.11
N ALA A 214 16.41 17.16 -26.84
CA ALA A 214 17.51 16.61 -26.05
C ALA A 214 18.87 16.81 -26.72
N ALA A 215 18.97 16.64 -28.05
CA ALA A 215 20.21 16.90 -28.79
C ALA A 215 20.60 18.38 -28.75
N ASP A 216 19.65 19.31 -28.96
CA ASP A 216 19.91 20.75 -28.87
C ASP A 216 20.38 21.15 -27.46
N LEU A 217 19.68 20.70 -26.41
CA LEU A 217 20.10 20.94 -25.02
C LEU A 217 21.50 20.37 -24.75
N PHE A 218 21.77 19.15 -25.20
CA PHE A 218 23.08 18.51 -25.07
C PHE A 218 24.17 19.37 -25.72
N HIS A 219 23.98 19.85 -26.94
CA HIS A 219 24.98 20.66 -27.65
C HIS A 219 25.24 22.00 -26.95
N ARG A 220 24.20 22.63 -26.38
CA ARG A 220 24.35 23.86 -25.59
C ARG A 220 25.13 23.61 -24.30
N LEU A 221 24.78 22.56 -23.55
CA LEU A 221 25.49 22.17 -22.33
C LEU A 221 26.95 21.81 -22.63
N ARG A 222 27.20 21.04 -23.69
CA ARG A 222 28.55 20.70 -24.12
C ARG A 222 29.37 21.95 -24.45
N LYS A 223 28.79 22.91 -25.17
CA LYS A 223 29.50 24.15 -25.53
C LYS A 223 29.97 24.92 -24.30
N GLU A 224 29.15 24.95 -23.25
CA GLU A 224 29.45 25.66 -22.00
C GLU A 224 30.43 24.88 -21.11
N TYR A 225 30.12 23.61 -20.82
CA TYR A 225 30.81 22.85 -19.78
C TYR A 225 31.96 21.97 -20.30
N ALA A 226 31.90 21.55 -21.57
CA ALA A 226 32.78 20.52 -22.11
C ALA A 226 33.13 20.75 -23.60
N PRO A 227 33.66 21.92 -23.99
CA PRO A 227 33.94 22.24 -25.40
C PRO A 227 34.91 21.23 -26.06
N HIS A 228 35.84 20.70 -25.27
CA HIS A 228 36.84 19.69 -25.67
C HIS A 228 36.54 18.28 -25.11
N GLY A 229 35.32 18.05 -24.63
CA GLY A 229 34.86 16.75 -24.18
C GLY A 229 34.57 15.80 -25.34
N LEU A 230 34.52 14.50 -25.04
CA LEU A 230 34.09 13.42 -25.92
C LEU A 230 32.56 13.28 -25.85
N THR A 231 31.92 13.32 -27.01
CA THR A 231 30.49 13.00 -27.15
C THR A 231 30.30 11.51 -27.36
N HIS A 232 29.37 10.89 -26.62
CA HIS A 232 28.98 9.49 -26.80
C HIS A 232 27.46 9.36 -26.78
N PHE A 233 26.88 9.11 -27.97
CA PHE A 233 25.45 8.84 -28.14
C PHE A 233 25.26 7.33 -28.26
N GLY A 234 24.47 6.76 -27.36
CA GLY A 234 24.32 5.32 -27.30
C GLY A 234 23.05 4.89 -26.58
N GLN A 235 23.03 3.61 -26.20
CA GLN A 235 21.93 3.00 -25.49
C GLN A 235 21.96 3.43 -24.01
N GLY A 236 20.79 3.80 -23.50
CA GLY A 236 20.50 4.08 -22.11
C GLY A 236 19.88 2.88 -21.41
N LYS A 237 19.11 3.14 -20.35
CA LYS A 237 18.41 2.11 -19.57
C LYS A 237 17.42 1.35 -20.47
N TRP A 238 17.38 0.03 -20.29
CA TRP A 238 16.39 -0.85 -20.91
C TRP A 238 15.39 -1.30 -19.87
N TYR A 239 14.14 -0.87 -19.99
CA TYR A 239 13.09 -1.26 -19.05
C TYR A 239 12.37 -2.53 -19.51
N PRO A 240 11.95 -3.41 -18.56
CA PRO A 240 11.15 -4.58 -18.90
C PRO A 240 9.90 -4.22 -19.70
N GLY A 241 9.68 -4.90 -20.82
CA GLY A 241 8.54 -4.66 -21.71
C GLY A 241 8.81 -3.68 -22.86
N GLU A 242 9.92 -2.93 -22.86
CA GLU A 242 10.33 -2.12 -24.01
C GLU A 242 11.08 -2.99 -25.04
N GLN A 243 10.80 -2.80 -26.33
CA GLN A 243 11.47 -3.56 -27.41
C GLN A 243 12.94 -3.18 -27.60
N LEU A 244 13.24 -1.89 -27.45
CA LEU A 244 14.58 -1.34 -27.60
C LEU A 244 14.96 -0.57 -26.32
N PRO A 245 16.25 -0.54 -25.95
CA PRO A 245 16.70 0.33 -24.87
C PRO A 245 16.41 1.79 -25.18
N ARG A 246 16.22 2.61 -24.13
CA ARG A 246 16.19 4.07 -24.25
C ARG A 246 17.51 4.57 -24.84
N TRP A 247 17.61 5.84 -25.21
CA TRP A 247 18.86 6.47 -25.65
C TRP A 247 19.50 7.28 -24.53
N SER A 248 20.80 7.51 -24.63
CA SER A 248 21.60 8.31 -23.70
C SER A 248 22.59 9.19 -24.47
N LEU A 249 22.64 10.48 -24.11
CA LEU A 249 23.56 11.47 -24.68
C LEU A 249 24.59 11.86 -23.64
N ASN A 250 25.80 11.33 -23.79
CA ASN A 250 26.85 11.49 -22.79
C ASN A 250 27.91 12.48 -23.28
N CYS A 251 28.34 13.35 -22.37
CA CYS A 251 29.50 14.21 -22.58
C CYS A 251 30.54 13.90 -21.50
N LEU A 252 31.72 13.47 -21.93
CA LEU A 252 32.81 13.07 -21.06
C LEU A 252 33.94 14.08 -21.18
N TRP A 253 34.31 14.74 -20.09
CA TRP A 253 35.42 15.69 -20.08
C TRP A 253 36.35 15.45 -18.89
N ARG A 254 37.57 15.95 -19.00
CA ARG A 254 38.55 15.88 -17.92
C ARG A 254 38.41 17.10 -17.03
N ARG A 255 38.54 16.89 -15.72
CA ARG A 255 38.54 17.98 -14.73
C ARG A 255 39.71 18.95 -14.91
N ASP A 256 40.80 18.51 -15.52
CA ASP A 256 41.97 19.33 -15.83
C ASP A 256 41.85 20.16 -17.12
N GLY A 257 40.69 20.10 -17.79
CA GLY A 257 40.41 20.87 -19.01
C GLY A 257 41.14 20.38 -20.27
N GLN A 258 41.94 19.32 -20.18
CA GLN A 258 42.66 18.78 -21.34
C GLN A 258 41.68 18.12 -22.34
N PRO A 259 41.94 18.23 -23.66
CA PRO A 259 41.05 17.64 -24.66
C PRO A 259 41.01 16.11 -24.54
N VAL A 260 39.80 15.55 -24.41
CA VAL A 260 39.59 14.09 -24.56
C VAL A 260 39.50 13.73 -26.03
N TRP A 261 38.86 14.60 -26.82
CA TRP A 261 38.72 14.43 -28.27
C TRP A 261 39.34 15.62 -29.00
N LYS A 262 40.16 15.32 -30.01
CA LYS A 262 40.96 16.35 -30.72
C LYS A 262 40.36 16.82 -32.03
N ASN A 263 39.37 16.11 -32.58
CA ASN A 263 38.82 16.42 -33.91
C ASN A 263 37.29 16.60 -33.90
N PRO A 264 36.79 17.77 -33.47
CA PRO A 264 35.34 18.02 -33.38
C PRO A 264 34.57 17.85 -34.69
N ALA A 265 35.24 17.90 -35.85
CA ALA A 265 34.59 17.72 -37.15
C ALA A 265 34.13 16.28 -37.41
N LEU A 266 34.58 15.31 -36.60
CA LEU A 266 34.18 13.89 -36.70
C LEU A 266 32.98 13.53 -35.82
N TYR A 267 32.35 14.50 -35.16
CA TYR A 267 31.09 14.23 -34.46
C TYR A 267 29.95 14.08 -35.45
N ALA A 268 29.20 12.99 -35.33
CA ALA A 268 27.96 12.81 -36.05
C ALA A 268 26.94 13.87 -35.61
N ASP A 269 26.22 14.44 -36.58
CA ASP A 269 25.12 15.38 -36.38
C ASP A 269 23.85 14.73 -36.90
N GLU A 270 22.90 14.44 -36.01
CA GLU A 270 21.65 13.77 -36.37
C GLU A 270 20.76 14.58 -37.31
N ASN A 271 21.05 15.86 -37.51
CA ASN A 271 20.36 16.70 -38.49
C ASN A 271 20.98 16.65 -39.89
N ARG A 272 22.07 15.89 -40.08
CA ARG A 272 22.79 15.77 -41.35
C ARG A 272 22.85 14.33 -41.79
N ASP A 273 22.60 14.09 -43.07
CA ASP A 273 22.86 12.80 -43.70
C ASP A 273 24.32 12.75 -44.15
N ASP A 274 25.16 12.06 -43.38
CA ASP A 274 26.58 11.85 -43.70
C ASP A 274 26.79 10.72 -44.73
N GLY A 275 25.71 10.13 -45.27
CA GLY A 275 25.77 9.05 -46.26
C GLY A 275 26.25 7.72 -45.68
N ALA A 276 26.06 7.51 -44.37
CA ALA A 276 26.47 6.29 -43.70
C ALA A 276 25.60 5.10 -44.14
N ASP A 277 26.24 4.05 -44.67
CA ASP A 277 25.58 2.83 -45.11
C ASP A 277 26.28 1.57 -44.57
N ALA A 278 25.69 0.40 -44.83
CA ALA A 278 26.24 -0.88 -44.39
C ALA A 278 27.63 -1.18 -45.00
N GLN A 279 27.95 -0.63 -46.18
CA GLN A 279 29.25 -0.82 -46.80
C GLN A 279 30.34 0.00 -46.09
N LEU A 280 30.02 1.24 -45.72
CA LEU A 280 30.89 2.11 -44.94
C LEU A 280 31.13 1.54 -43.55
N ALA A 281 30.08 1.08 -42.87
CA ALA A 281 30.19 0.43 -41.57
C ALA A 281 31.05 -0.84 -41.63
N GLY A 282 30.85 -1.69 -42.65
CA GLY A 282 31.70 -2.87 -42.89
C GLY A 282 33.17 -2.52 -43.15
N ARG A 283 33.46 -1.45 -43.92
CA ARG A 283 34.83 -0.96 -44.14
C ARG A 283 35.47 -0.48 -42.84
N PHE A 284 34.71 0.27 -42.02
CA PHE A 284 35.17 0.75 -40.72
C PHE A 284 35.52 -0.42 -39.78
N LEU A 285 34.62 -1.39 -39.63
CA LEU A 285 34.83 -2.54 -38.74
C LEU A 285 36.05 -3.37 -39.12
N ARG A 286 36.31 -3.57 -40.42
CA ARG A 286 37.52 -4.25 -40.88
C ARG A 286 38.79 -3.48 -40.51
N GLN A 287 38.83 -2.17 -40.77
CA GLN A 287 39.98 -1.33 -40.40
C GLN A 287 40.19 -1.27 -38.90
N LEU A 288 39.10 -1.25 -38.12
CA LEU A 288 39.15 -1.28 -36.67
C LEU A 288 39.73 -2.60 -36.16
N ALA A 289 39.25 -3.74 -36.67
CA ALA A 289 39.73 -5.06 -36.32
C ALA A 289 41.22 -5.22 -36.65
N GLU A 290 41.66 -4.79 -37.84
CA GLU A 290 43.07 -4.79 -38.23
C GLU A 290 43.94 -3.98 -37.25
N ARG A 291 43.49 -2.78 -36.84
CA ARG A 291 44.22 -1.94 -35.88
C ARG A 291 44.25 -2.51 -34.47
N LEU A 292 43.20 -3.22 -34.07
CA LEU A 292 43.12 -3.88 -32.76
C LEU A 292 43.81 -5.25 -32.74
N GLY A 293 44.28 -5.76 -33.89
CA GLY A 293 44.87 -7.09 -33.99
C GLY A 293 43.86 -8.22 -33.86
N ILE A 294 42.58 -7.95 -34.14
CA ILE A 294 41.49 -8.93 -34.10
C ILE A 294 41.37 -9.58 -35.48
N ASP A 295 41.30 -10.92 -35.50
CA ASP A 295 41.11 -11.70 -36.73
C ASP A 295 39.79 -11.31 -37.43
N LEU A 296 39.87 -11.00 -38.73
CA LEU A 296 38.73 -10.54 -39.54
C LEU A 296 37.58 -11.55 -39.63
N LYS A 297 37.81 -12.82 -39.30
CA LYS A 297 36.70 -13.81 -39.23
C LYS A 297 35.64 -13.45 -38.18
N TYR A 298 35.99 -12.62 -37.20
CA TYR A 298 35.05 -12.12 -36.19
C TYR A 298 34.28 -10.88 -36.65
N VAL A 299 34.58 -10.34 -37.83
CA VAL A 299 33.81 -9.25 -38.46
C VAL A 299 32.89 -9.85 -39.50
N PHE A 300 31.61 -10.00 -39.16
CA PHE A 300 30.59 -10.58 -40.03
C PHE A 300 29.30 -9.78 -39.98
N PRO A 301 28.52 -9.72 -41.07
CA PRO A 301 27.23 -9.05 -41.07
C PRO A 301 26.24 -9.79 -40.15
N ALA A 302 25.44 -9.03 -39.42
CA ALA A 302 24.33 -9.55 -38.62
C ALA A 302 23.01 -9.26 -39.34
N TYR A 303 22.12 -10.24 -39.37
CA TYR A 303 20.81 -10.11 -39.99
C TYR A 303 19.74 -10.37 -38.95
N GLU A 304 18.62 -9.65 -39.07
CA GLU A 304 17.38 -9.97 -38.35
C GLU A 304 16.94 -11.41 -38.71
N ASP A 305 16.56 -12.20 -37.70
CA ASP A 305 16.09 -13.57 -37.92
C ASP A 305 14.61 -13.56 -38.35
N ALA A 306 14.38 -13.53 -39.66
CA ALA A 306 13.03 -13.58 -40.23
C ALA A 306 12.24 -14.83 -39.81
N PHE A 307 12.90 -15.96 -39.55
CA PHE A 307 12.24 -17.20 -39.15
C PHE A 307 11.79 -17.16 -37.68
N TYR A 308 12.54 -16.49 -36.81
CA TYR A 308 12.13 -16.22 -35.43
C TYR A 308 10.83 -15.41 -35.37
N TYR A 309 10.71 -14.36 -36.18
CA TYR A 309 9.50 -13.54 -36.22
C TYR A 309 8.30 -14.29 -36.81
N LEU A 310 8.49 -15.07 -37.88
CA LEU A 310 7.44 -15.94 -38.45
C LEU A 310 6.99 -17.04 -37.47
N TRP A 311 7.91 -17.62 -36.70
CA TRP A 311 7.57 -18.60 -35.68
C TRP A 311 6.79 -17.99 -34.50
N ARG A 312 7.13 -16.76 -34.10
CA ARG A 312 6.40 -16.01 -33.06
C ARG A 312 4.97 -15.68 -33.51
N GLU A 313 4.78 -15.32 -34.78
CA GLU A 313 3.46 -15.09 -35.39
C GLU A 313 2.59 -16.36 -35.32
N HIS A 314 3.14 -17.54 -35.62
CA HIS A 314 2.40 -18.80 -35.59
C HIS A 314 2.02 -19.28 -34.18
N ARG A 315 2.56 -18.66 -33.12
CA ARG A 315 2.22 -18.93 -31.72
C ARG A 315 1.15 -17.97 -31.17
N LEU A 316 0.64 -17.05 -31.98
CA LEU A 316 -0.50 -16.23 -31.59
C LEU A 316 -1.76 -17.11 -31.44
N PRO A 317 -2.56 -16.91 -30.38
CA PRO A 317 -3.83 -17.61 -30.20
C PRO A 317 -4.75 -17.47 -31.42
N VAL A 318 -5.53 -18.50 -31.74
CA VAL A 318 -6.42 -18.56 -32.93
C VAL A 318 -7.43 -17.40 -33.01
N ASN A 319 -7.68 -16.73 -31.88
CA ASN A 319 -8.54 -15.55 -31.74
C ASN A 319 -7.81 -14.21 -31.92
N VAL A 320 -6.55 -14.22 -32.36
CA VAL A 320 -5.78 -13.04 -32.74
C VAL A 320 -5.59 -13.11 -34.26
N ASP A 321 -6.31 -12.26 -34.99
CA ASP A 321 -6.13 -12.14 -36.43
C ASP A 321 -4.78 -11.44 -36.71
N PRO A 322 -3.86 -12.06 -37.48
CA PRO A 322 -2.58 -11.45 -37.86
C PRO A 322 -2.72 -10.11 -38.61
N PHE A 323 -3.90 -9.84 -39.17
CA PHE A 323 -4.24 -8.57 -39.84
C PHE A 323 -5.07 -7.62 -38.96
N ASP A 324 -5.60 -8.07 -37.82
CA ASP A 324 -6.26 -7.21 -36.84
C ASP A 324 -5.19 -6.53 -35.98
N ALA A 325 -4.64 -5.48 -36.57
CA ALA A 325 -3.63 -4.62 -35.98
C ALA A 325 -4.20 -3.82 -34.79
N ARG A 326 -4.35 -4.48 -33.64
CA ARG A 326 -4.10 -3.82 -32.34
C ARG A 326 -2.60 -3.76 -32.06
N LEU A 327 -1.84 -3.38 -33.08
CA LEU A 327 -0.44 -2.99 -33.01
C LEU A 327 -0.43 -1.49 -32.73
N ASP A 328 -0.76 -1.13 -31.49
CA ASP A 328 -0.74 0.26 -31.01
C ASP A 328 0.69 0.83 -31.01
N ASP A 329 1.72 0.00 -31.21
CA ASP A 329 3.13 0.38 -31.26
C ASP A 329 3.61 0.67 -32.70
N PRO A 330 3.92 1.93 -33.05
CA PRO A 330 4.48 2.31 -34.35
C PRO A 330 5.84 1.65 -34.64
N LEU A 331 6.61 1.24 -33.63
CA LEU A 331 7.93 0.60 -33.80
C LEU A 331 7.81 -0.80 -34.40
N GLU A 332 6.85 -1.63 -33.95
CA GLU A 332 6.59 -2.95 -34.56
C GLU A 332 6.16 -2.82 -36.03
N ARG A 333 5.44 -1.74 -36.36
CA ARG A 333 5.02 -1.41 -37.73
C ARG A 333 6.20 -1.13 -38.66
N SER A 334 7.28 -0.54 -38.14
CA SER A 334 8.48 -0.18 -38.91
C SER A 334 9.49 -1.33 -39.07
N ALA A 335 9.45 -2.31 -38.16
CA ALA A 335 10.27 -3.52 -38.20
C ALA A 335 9.73 -4.58 -39.17
N TRP A 336 8.51 -4.38 -39.72
CA TRP A 336 8.00 -5.25 -40.78
C TRP A 336 8.96 -5.21 -41.97
N PRO A 337 9.45 -6.37 -42.46
CA PRO A 337 10.37 -6.38 -43.57
C PRO A 337 9.68 -5.78 -44.79
N ARG A 338 10.08 -4.55 -45.16
CA ARG A 338 10.10 -4.19 -46.58
C ARG A 338 11.01 -5.22 -47.22
N SER A 339 10.38 -6.19 -47.87
CA SER A 339 11.02 -7.22 -48.68
C SER A 339 12.24 -6.65 -49.38
N SER A 340 13.38 -7.32 -49.19
CA SER A 340 14.70 -7.11 -49.82
C SER A 340 15.62 -6.00 -49.26
N GLY A 341 16.62 -6.42 -48.48
CA GLY A 341 18.01 -6.02 -48.78
C GLY A 341 18.77 -5.06 -47.87
N ARG A 342 18.43 -4.86 -46.59
CA ARG A 342 19.22 -4.00 -45.68
C ARG A 342 19.63 -4.74 -44.42
N GLY A 343 20.90 -5.15 -44.35
CA GLY A 343 21.52 -5.69 -43.13
C GLY A 343 22.24 -4.60 -42.36
N TRP A 344 22.32 -4.74 -41.04
CA TRP A 344 23.18 -3.94 -40.17
C TRP A 344 24.47 -4.72 -39.92
N THR A 345 25.61 -4.03 -39.89
CA THR A 345 26.91 -4.63 -39.59
C THR A 345 27.26 -4.34 -38.14
N GLY A 346 27.49 -5.40 -37.35
CA GLY A 346 27.81 -5.35 -35.91
C GLY A 346 29.28 -5.57 -35.62
#